data_AF-A0A1H7CPR1-F1
#
_entry.id   AF-A0A1H7CPR1-F1
#
_cell.length_a   1.000
_cell.length_b   1.000
_cell.length_c   1.000
_cell.angle_alpha   90.00
_cell.angle_beta   90.00
_cell.angle_gamma   90.00
#
_symmetry.space_group_name_H-M   'P 1'
#
loop_
_entity.id
_entity.type
_entity.pdbx_description
1 polymer ?
#
loop_
_entity_poly.entity_id
_entity_poly.type
_entity_poly.pdbx_seq_one_letter_code
_entity_poly.pdbx_strand_id
1 'polypeptide(L)'
;MGNIHPFRFRREPEPDAPRLCILDADDDAIDPAPVMAAARAGHGDRLAIFGDIATIAGLADQTSDLLIDPARGNWDFFADHVSAYARASAVEAFLPDDPKICSSYTGASRYVLLRALEHAGTLPGTGLATPRDLIRALPSEAVAEVAGHDPANGHALRWAMTVLAGVRQATHMIADHDPRLPRVSIARWLGGPATIILFVAVPDAPTREIAAIRASLDDHAMLARLRAGHTDHDPAHRREA
;
A
#
# COMPACT_ATOMS: atom_id res chain seq x y z
N MET A 1 -58.13 21.34 -6.88
CA MET A 1 -56.68 21.66 -6.80
C MET A 1 -56.18 21.13 -5.47
N GLY A 2 -55.39 20.05 -5.49
CA GLY A 2 -54.84 19.43 -4.29
C GLY A 2 -53.44 19.96 -4.01
N ASN A 3 -53.23 20.53 -2.82
CA ASN A 3 -51.91 20.95 -2.36
C ASN A 3 -51.13 19.70 -1.89
N ILE A 4 -50.17 19.26 -2.70
CA ILE A 4 -49.19 18.26 -2.31
C ILE A 4 -48.09 18.99 -1.55
N HIS A 5 -47.99 18.80 -0.24
CA HIS A 5 -46.82 19.23 0.51
C HIS A 5 -45.64 18.31 0.14
N PRO A 6 -44.51 18.84 -0.38
CA PRO A 6 -43.33 18.02 -0.58
C PRO A 6 -42.73 17.70 0.80
N PHE A 7 -42.75 16.43 1.18
CA PHE A 7 -41.93 15.92 2.28
C PHE A 7 -40.45 16.20 1.95
N ARG A 8 -39.88 17.25 2.54
CA ARG A 8 -38.42 17.44 2.56
C ARG A 8 -37.87 16.57 3.68
N PHE A 9 -37.29 15.43 3.33
CA PHE A 9 -36.36 14.75 4.23
C PHE A 9 -35.20 15.72 4.48
N ARG A 10 -35.18 16.39 5.64
CA ARG A 10 -33.94 16.94 6.17
C ARG A 10 -33.07 15.72 6.43
N ARG A 11 -32.08 15.47 5.58
CA ARG A 11 -30.95 14.63 5.99
C ARG A 11 -30.40 15.31 7.23
N GLU A 12 -30.41 14.59 8.34
CA GLU A 12 -29.55 14.94 9.45
C GLU A 12 -28.12 15.10 8.89
N PRO A 13 -27.35 16.08 9.37
CA PRO A 13 -25.95 16.17 8.98
C PRO A 13 -25.32 14.80 9.25
N GLU A 14 -24.75 14.22 8.20
CA GLU A 14 -24.04 12.96 8.33
C GLU A 14 -23.01 13.16 9.45
N PRO A 15 -22.99 12.30 10.49
CA PRO A 15 -21.97 12.42 11.53
C PRO A 15 -20.61 12.45 10.85
N ASP A 16 -19.69 13.29 11.35
CA ASP A 16 -18.35 13.41 10.77
C ASP A 16 -17.77 12.01 10.60
N ALA A 17 -17.64 11.59 9.34
CA ALA A 17 -17.18 10.25 9.03
C ALA A 17 -15.74 10.15 9.54
N PRO A 18 -15.39 9.08 10.28
CA PRO A 18 -14.03 8.91 10.79
C PRO A 18 -13.04 8.97 9.62
N ARG A 19 -11.91 9.65 9.82
CA ARG A 19 -10.94 9.91 8.76
C ARG A 19 -9.73 8.99 8.90
N LEU A 20 -9.07 8.71 7.78
CA LEU A 20 -7.68 8.26 7.79
C LEU A 20 -6.79 9.45 7.46
N CYS A 21 -5.92 9.83 8.37
CA CYS A 21 -4.89 10.83 8.16
C CYS A 21 -3.57 10.11 7.88
N ILE A 22 -2.92 10.44 6.76
CA ILE A 22 -1.59 9.94 6.40
C ILE A 22 -0.63 11.12 6.45
N LEU A 23 0.40 11.02 7.29
CA LEU A 23 1.42 12.06 7.48
C LEU A 23 2.81 11.54 7.13
N ASP A 24 3.66 12.45 6.70
CA ASP A 24 5.10 12.25 6.55
C ASP A 24 5.81 12.96 7.71
N ALA A 25 6.52 12.21 8.55
CA ALA A 25 7.20 12.70 9.75
C ALA A 25 8.39 13.60 9.42
N ASP A 26 8.94 13.44 8.22
CA ASP A 26 10.08 14.23 7.72
C ASP A 26 9.62 15.54 7.06
N ASP A 27 8.31 15.81 7.02
CA ASP A 27 7.76 17.09 6.55
C ASP A 27 7.84 18.14 7.66
N ASP A 28 8.88 18.99 7.61
CA ASP A 28 9.11 20.11 8.52
C ASP A 28 7.92 21.09 8.63
N ALA A 29 6.96 21.05 7.71
CA ALA A 29 5.77 21.89 7.75
C ALA A 29 4.71 21.41 8.77
N ILE A 30 4.83 20.19 9.31
CA ILE A 30 3.81 19.56 10.14
C ILE A 30 4.43 19.00 11.42
N ASP A 31 4.10 19.59 12.57
CA ASP A 31 4.33 18.94 13.86
C ASP A 31 3.28 17.83 14.06
N PRO A 32 3.67 16.54 14.11
CA PRO A 32 2.70 15.45 14.29
C PRO A 32 2.15 15.38 15.71
N ALA A 33 2.78 16.02 16.71
CA ALA A 33 2.45 15.85 18.12
C ALA A 33 0.98 16.16 18.48
N PRO A 34 0.35 17.26 17.99
CA PRO A 34 -1.05 17.55 18.28
C PRO A 34 -2.00 16.48 17.71
N VAL A 35 -1.74 16.00 16.50
CA VAL A 35 -2.57 14.99 15.83
C VAL A 35 -2.40 13.63 16.51
N MET A 36 -1.18 13.29 16.92
CA MET A 36 -0.90 12.07 17.69
C MET A 36 -1.57 12.09 19.06
N ALA A 37 -1.49 13.22 19.78
CA ALA A 37 -2.17 13.37 21.07
C ALA A 37 -3.69 13.21 20.91
N ALA A 38 -4.26 13.76 19.83
CA ALA A 38 -5.68 13.63 19.55
C ALA A 38 -6.10 12.19 19.21
N ALA A 39 -5.31 11.49 18.39
CA ALA A 39 -5.53 10.08 18.07
C ALA A 39 -5.51 9.22 19.35
N ARG A 40 -4.48 9.39 20.19
CA ARG A 40 -4.33 8.69 21.48
C ARG A 40 -5.44 9.01 22.48
N ALA A 41 -6.00 10.22 22.43
CA ALA A 41 -7.17 10.62 23.22
C ALA A 41 -8.50 10.03 22.70
N GLY A 42 -8.49 9.32 21.57
CA GLY A 42 -9.65 8.61 21.04
C GLY A 42 -10.61 9.50 20.26
N HIS A 43 -10.15 10.59 19.65
CA HIS A 43 -10.99 11.49 18.84
C HIS A 43 -11.46 10.90 17.49
N GLY A 44 -11.35 9.58 17.29
CA GLY A 44 -12.05 8.83 16.24
C GLY A 44 -11.29 8.67 14.92
N ASP A 45 -10.35 9.55 14.61
CA ASP A 45 -9.53 9.47 13.39
C ASP A 45 -8.44 8.40 13.48
N ARG A 46 -8.15 7.76 12.35
CA ARG A 46 -7.02 6.84 12.16
C ARG A 46 -5.80 7.65 11.72
N LEU A 47 -4.64 7.33 12.26
CA LEU A 47 -3.40 8.02 11.94
C LEU A 47 -2.34 7.03 11.47
N ALA A 48 -1.84 7.22 10.25
CA ALA A 48 -0.65 6.56 9.73
C ALA A 48 0.48 7.59 9.55
N ILE A 49 1.69 7.27 10.00
CA ILE A 49 2.86 8.15 9.92
C ILE A 49 3.99 7.42 9.21
N PHE A 50 4.48 8.01 8.13
CA PHE A 50 5.65 7.55 7.37
C PHE A 50 6.87 8.34 7.80
N GLY A 51 8.03 7.70 7.96
CA GLY A 51 9.27 8.42 8.26
C GLY A 51 10.45 7.49 8.44
N ASP A 52 11.64 8.04 8.65
CA ASP A 52 12.80 7.22 8.98
C ASP A 52 12.64 6.51 10.34
N ILE A 53 13.34 5.39 10.53
CA ILE A 53 13.19 4.55 11.72
C ILE A 53 13.61 5.25 13.02
N ALA A 54 14.58 6.17 12.96
CA ALA A 54 15.07 6.89 14.12
C ALA A 54 14.03 7.95 14.58
N THR A 55 13.43 8.65 13.62
CA THR A 55 12.32 9.59 13.87
C THR A 55 11.11 8.86 14.45
N ILE A 56 10.73 7.73 13.85
CA ILE A 56 9.63 6.89 14.36
C ILE A 56 9.90 6.41 15.79
N ALA A 57 11.13 5.98 16.10
CA ALA A 57 11.48 5.51 17.44
C ALA A 57 11.31 6.60 18.52
N GLY A 58 11.46 7.87 18.16
CA GLY A 58 11.22 9.01 19.05
C GLY A 58 9.73 9.35 19.26
N LEU A 59 8.86 8.98 18.30
CA LEU A 59 7.43 9.32 18.30
C LEU A 59 6.54 8.18 18.83
N ALA A 60 6.87 6.94 18.49
CA ALA A 60 6.02 5.78 18.71
C ALA A 60 5.98 5.35 20.19
N ASP A 61 4.78 5.01 20.66
CA ASP A 61 4.62 4.25 21.90
C ASP A 61 4.89 2.76 21.59
N GLN A 62 6.04 2.28 22.04
CA GLN A 62 6.53 0.92 21.79
C GLN A 62 5.64 -0.18 22.38
N THR A 63 4.65 0.16 23.21
CA THR A 63 3.74 -0.80 23.84
C THR A 63 2.41 -0.96 23.10
N SER A 64 1.97 0.09 22.40
CA SER A 64 0.61 0.19 21.88
C SER A 64 0.55 0.45 20.38
N ASP A 65 1.50 1.22 19.83
CA ASP A 65 1.54 1.57 18.41
C ASP A 65 2.08 0.41 17.55
N LEU A 66 1.72 0.41 16.26
CA LEU A 66 2.15 -0.61 15.30
C LEU A 66 3.20 -0.06 14.36
N LEU A 67 4.09 -0.95 13.88
CA LEU A 67 5.14 -0.61 12.92
C LEU A 67 5.10 -1.58 11.73
N ILE A 68 4.97 -1.04 10.52
CA ILE A 68 5.38 -1.71 9.29
C ILE A 68 6.79 -1.25 8.93
N ASP A 69 7.72 -2.19 8.86
CA ASP A 69 9.11 -1.99 8.46
C ASP A 69 9.40 -2.88 7.23
N PRO A 70 9.35 -2.31 6.01
CA PRO A 70 9.65 -3.03 4.77
C PRO A 70 11.04 -3.66 4.76
N ALA A 71 12.04 -3.05 5.42
CA ALA A 71 13.39 -3.60 5.51
C ALA A 71 13.46 -4.88 6.36
N ARG A 72 12.39 -5.17 7.13
CA ARG A 72 12.23 -6.38 7.94
C ARG A 72 11.02 -7.22 7.54
N GLY A 73 10.38 -6.89 6.40
CA GLY A 73 9.38 -7.72 5.74
C GLY A 73 8.18 -8.12 6.61
N ASN A 74 7.77 -7.27 7.56
CA ASN A 74 6.71 -7.61 8.52
C ASN A 74 5.30 -7.17 8.10
N TRP A 75 5.12 -6.61 6.90
CA TRP A 75 3.79 -6.36 6.35
C TRP A 75 3.07 -7.68 6.01
N ASP A 76 1.83 -7.83 6.49
CA ASP A 76 0.96 -8.97 6.22
C ASP A 76 0.19 -8.80 4.90
N PHE A 77 0.93 -8.66 3.80
CA PHE A 77 0.38 -8.33 2.48
C PHE A 77 -0.82 -9.21 2.06
N PHE A 78 -0.76 -10.52 2.29
CA PHE A 78 -1.82 -11.44 1.86
C PHE A 78 -3.08 -11.37 2.74
N ALA A 79 -2.95 -10.93 4.00
CA ALA A 79 -4.11 -10.64 4.84
C ALA A 79 -4.84 -9.38 4.39
N ASP A 80 -4.10 -8.41 3.85
CA ASP A 80 -4.66 -7.18 3.30
C ASP A 80 -5.25 -7.42 1.88
N HIS A 81 -4.67 -8.31 1.09
CA HIS A 81 -5.08 -8.55 -0.31
C HIS A 81 -5.66 -9.95 -0.55
N VAL A 82 -6.77 -10.26 0.12
CA VAL A 82 -7.41 -11.59 0.06
C VAL A 82 -7.98 -11.92 -1.33
N SER A 83 -8.54 -10.94 -2.04
CA SER A 83 -9.15 -11.15 -3.35
C SER A 83 -8.16 -10.98 -4.51
N ALA A 84 -8.46 -11.59 -5.66
CA ALA A 84 -7.68 -11.39 -6.88
C ALA A 84 -7.69 -9.92 -7.34
N TYR A 85 -8.81 -9.22 -7.16
CA TYR A 85 -8.93 -7.80 -7.46
C TYR A 85 -7.99 -6.95 -6.58
N ALA A 86 -7.98 -7.20 -5.26
CA ALA A 86 -7.10 -6.46 -4.35
C ALA A 86 -5.61 -6.68 -4.71
N ARG A 87 -5.23 -7.91 -5.07
CA ARG A 87 -3.86 -8.19 -5.55
C ARG A 87 -3.54 -7.48 -6.85
N ALA A 88 -4.48 -7.43 -7.81
CA ALA A 88 -4.28 -6.72 -9.06
C ALA A 88 -4.08 -5.20 -8.85
N SER A 89 -4.85 -4.60 -7.94
CA SER A 89 -4.68 -3.19 -7.57
C SER A 89 -3.31 -2.93 -6.92
N ALA A 90 -2.89 -3.76 -5.97
CA ALA A 90 -1.56 -3.64 -5.35
C ALA A 90 -0.42 -3.78 -6.38
N VAL A 91 -0.58 -4.64 -7.39
CA VAL A 91 0.38 -4.80 -8.48
C VAL A 91 0.57 -3.50 -9.28
N GLU A 92 -0.48 -2.70 -9.46
CA GLU A 92 -0.37 -1.39 -10.12
C GLU A 92 0.47 -0.42 -9.28
N ALA A 93 0.38 -0.46 -7.96
CA ALA A 93 1.21 0.36 -7.07
C ALA A 93 2.69 -0.07 -7.08
N PHE A 94 2.97 -1.39 -7.15
CA PHE A 94 4.34 -1.89 -7.29
C PHE A 94 4.99 -1.50 -8.63
N LEU A 95 4.20 -1.49 -9.70
CA LEU A 95 4.63 -1.22 -11.06
C LEU A 95 3.74 -0.13 -11.67
N PRO A 96 3.90 1.15 -11.28
CA PRO A 96 3.08 2.24 -11.80
C PRO A 96 3.33 2.46 -13.30
N ASP A 97 2.38 3.10 -13.98
CA ASP A 97 2.57 3.48 -15.38
C ASP A 97 3.70 4.51 -15.50
N ASP A 98 4.68 4.23 -16.35
CA ASP A 98 5.73 5.18 -16.72
C ASP A 98 5.51 5.59 -18.18
N PRO A 99 5.28 6.88 -18.49
CA PRO A 99 5.06 7.33 -19.87
C PRO A 99 6.24 7.07 -20.80
N LYS A 100 7.45 6.81 -20.25
CA LYS A 100 8.65 6.46 -21.01
C LYS A 100 8.73 4.98 -21.37
N ILE A 101 7.93 4.13 -20.72
CA ILE A 101 7.91 2.68 -20.95
C ILE A 101 6.63 2.33 -21.69
N CYS A 102 6.74 1.54 -22.77
CA CYS A 102 5.55 1.09 -23.48
C CYS A 102 4.65 0.25 -22.57
N SER A 103 3.36 0.59 -22.51
CA SER A 103 2.36 -0.01 -21.62
C SER A 103 2.27 -1.53 -21.74
N SER A 104 2.60 -2.11 -22.91
CA SER A 104 2.64 -3.56 -23.09
C SER A 104 3.69 -4.25 -22.21
N TYR A 105 4.86 -3.64 -22.01
CA TYR A 105 5.90 -4.18 -21.10
C TYR A 105 5.48 -4.06 -19.65
N THR A 106 4.88 -2.91 -19.27
CA THR A 106 4.38 -2.70 -17.90
C THR A 106 3.25 -3.70 -17.60
N GLY A 107 2.30 -3.87 -18.52
CA GLY A 107 1.22 -4.85 -18.39
C GLY A 107 1.73 -6.28 -18.28
N ALA A 108 2.71 -6.68 -19.09
CA ALA A 108 3.33 -8.00 -18.98
C ALA A 108 4.08 -8.19 -17.65
N SER A 109 4.80 -7.16 -17.18
CA SER A 109 5.50 -7.20 -15.88
C SER A 109 4.53 -7.32 -14.72
N ARG A 110 3.41 -6.57 -14.75
CA ARG A 110 2.31 -6.67 -13.80
C ARG A 110 1.70 -8.07 -13.81
N TYR A 111 1.50 -8.66 -14.98
CA TYR A 111 0.99 -10.03 -15.09
C TYR A 111 1.95 -11.03 -14.41
N VAL A 112 3.26 -10.95 -14.68
CA VAL A 112 4.24 -11.84 -14.00
C VAL A 112 4.18 -11.67 -12.48
N LEU A 113 4.13 -10.44 -11.98
CA LEU A 113 4.01 -10.18 -10.55
C LEU A 113 2.72 -10.75 -9.96
N LEU A 114 1.58 -10.51 -10.63
CA LEU A 114 0.29 -11.02 -10.20
C LEU A 114 0.28 -12.54 -10.10
N ARG A 115 0.82 -13.26 -11.10
CA ARG A 115 0.91 -14.73 -11.06
C ARG A 115 1.79 -15.23 -9.91
N ALA A 116 2.90 -14.56 -9.63
CA ALA A 116 3.76 -14.90 -8.50
C ALA A 116 3.04 -14.68 -7.15
N LEU A 117 2.32 -13.56 -7.02
CA LEU A 117 1.53 -13.25 -5.82
C LEU A 117 0.37 -14.23 -5.62
N GLU A 118 -0.34 -14.59 -6.69
CA GLU A 118 -1.41 -15.58 -6.63
C GLU A 118 -0.89 -16.95 -6.17
N HIS A 119 0.24 -17.40 -6.72
CA HIS A 119 0.85 -18.66 -6.28
C HIS A 119 1.28 -18.59 -4.82
N ALA A 120 2.00 -17.55 -4.43
CA ALA A 120 2.43 -17.35 -3.04
C ALA A 120 1.24 -17.29 -2.08
N GLY A 121 0.14 -16.63 -2.44
CA GLY A 121 -1.07 -16.57 -1.61
C GLY A 121 -1.77 -17.92 -1.36
N THR A 122 -1.41 -18.98 -2.08
CA THR A 122 -1.88 -20.35 -1.79
C THR A 122 -1.03 -21.10 -0.76
N LEU A 123 0.15 -20.57 -0.43
CA LEU A 123 1.09 -21.18 0.48
C LEU A 123 0.90 -20.64 1.90
N PRO A 124 0.83 -21.50 2.93
CA PRO A 124 0.61 -21.06 4.30
C PRO A 124 1.83 -20.30 4.85
N GLY A 125 1.58 -19.15 5.48
CA GLY A 125 2.61 -18.38 6.21
C GLY A 125 3.60 -17.61 5.34
N THR A 126 3.40 -17.54 4.03
CA THR A 126 4.29 -16.80 3.12
C THR A 126 4.06 -15.29 3.19
N GLY A 127 5.10 -14.52 2.87
CA GLY A 127 5.05 -13.07 2.68
C GLY A 127 5.56 -12.67 1.30
N LEU A 128 5.83 -11.38 1.12
CA LEU A 128 6.30 -10.81 -0.15
C LEU A 128 7.68 -11.33 -0.60
N ALA A 129 8.49 -11.89 0.30
CA ALA A 129 9.75 -12.56 -0.07
C ALA A 129 9.53 -13.75 -1.03
N THR A 130 8.43 -14.49 -0.89
CA THR A 130 8.12 -15.64 -1.74
C THR A 130 7.93 -15.24 -3.22
N PRO A 131 7.06 -14.29 -3.60
CA PRO A 131 6.95 -13.84 -4.98
C PRO A 131 8.26 -13.22 -5.52
N ARG A 132 9.02 -12.48 -4.68
CA ARG A 132 10.37 -12.00 -5.06
C ARG A 132 11.27 -13.16 -5.50
N ASP A 133 11.33 -14.23 -4.72
CA ASP A 133 12.19 -15.38 -5.00
C ASP A 133 11.74 -16.16 -6.24
N LEU A 134 10.42 -16.34 -6.41
CA LEU A 134 9.85 -16.94 -7.63
C LEU A 134 10.23 -16.14 -8.89
N ILE A 135 10.09 -14.82 -8.84
CA ILE A 135 10.45 -13.91 -9.95
C ILE A 135 11.96 -13.94 -10.23
N ARG A 136 12.77 -14.00 -9.16
CA ARG A 136 14.23 -14.10 -9.29
C ARG A 136 14.64 -15.41 -9.96
N ALA A 137 13.97 -16.51 -9.65
CA ALA A 137 14.25 -17.83 -10.21
C ALA A 137 13.69 -18.02 -11.64
N LEU A 138 12.76 -17.18 -12.10
CA LEU A 138 12.06 -17.37 -13.37
C LEU A 138 13.01 -17.16 -14.58
N PRO A 139 13.17 -18.15 -15.48
CA PRO A 139 13.94 -17.97 -16.71
C PRO A 139 13.15 -17.14 -17.74
N SER A 140 13.85 -16.38 -18.58
CA SER A 140 13.24 -15.56 -19.63
C SER A 140 12.50 -16.39 -20.68
N GLU A 141 12.97 -17.60 -20.94
CA GLU A 141 12.40 -18.56 -21.87
C GLU A 141 10.97 -18.93 -21.46
N ALA A 142 10.74 -19.18 -20.16
CA ALA A 142 9.42 -19.51 -19.65
C ALA A 142 8.42 -18.33 -19.78
N VAL A 143 8.90 -17.09 -19.63
CA VAL A 143 8.06 -15.90 -19.84
C VAL A 143 7.70 -15.73 -21.31
N ALA A 144 8.65 -15.94 -22.22
CA ALA A 144 8.40 -15.90 -23.66
C ALA A 144 7.41 -17.01 -24.08
N GLU A 145 7.61 -18.23 -23.59
CA GLU A 145 6.75 -19.39 -23.87
C GLU A 145 5.31 -19.16 -23.41
N VAL A 146 5.12 -18.69 -22.17
CA VAL A 146 3.78 -18.39 -21.62
C VAL A 146 3.07 -17.28 -22.40
N ALA A 147 3.83 -16.33 -22.98
CA ALA A 147 3.29 -15.29 -23.85
C ALA A 147 2.96 -15.79 -25.28
N GLY A 148 3.17 -17.08 -25.56
CA GLY A 148 2.92 -17.68 -26.88
C GLY A 148 4.00 -17.35 -27.90
N HIS A 149 5.18 -16.90 -27.46
CA HIS A 149 6.32 -16.66 -28.34
C HIS A 149 7.22 -17.89 -28.43
N ASP A 150 7.90 -18.05 -29.57
CA ASP A 150 8.97 -19.04 -29.73
C ASP A 150 10.20 -18.63 -28.89
N PRO A 151 10.61 -19.40 -27.86
CA PRO A 151 11.77 -19.06 -27.04
C PRO A 151 13.10 -19.10 -27.81
N ALA A 152 13.17 -19.77 -28.96
CA ALA A 152 14.34 -19.75 -29.83
C ALA A 152 14.47 -18.43 -30.62
N ASN A 153 13.41 -17.61 -30.65
CA ASN A 153 13.45 -16.30 -31.28
C ASN A 153 14.13 -15.27 -30.37
N GLY A 154 15.28 -14.75 -30.80
CA GLY A 154 16.04 -13.77 -30.03
C GLY A 154 15.30 -12.46 -29.71
N HIS A 155 14.30 -12.05 -30.50
CA HIS A 155 13.45 -10.89 -30.17
C HIS A 155 12.47 -11.20 -29.03
N ALA A 156 11.85 -12.38 -29.06
CA ALA A 156 10.96 -12.83 -27.98
C ALA A 156 11.72 -12.96 -26.65
N LEU A 157 12.94 -13.52 -26.71
CA LEU A 157 13.77 -13.67 -25.52
C LEU A 157 14.19 -12.30 -24.94
N ARG A 158 14.58 -11.34 -25.79
CA ARG A 158 14.88 -9.97 -25.34
C ARG A 158 13.67 -9.29 -24.72
N TRP A 159 12.49 -9.44 -25.32
CA TRP A 159 11.24 -8.92 -24.76
C TRP A 159 11.00 -9.50 -23.35
N ALA A 160 11.12 -10.82 -23.19
CA ALA A 160 10.93 -11.48 -21.91
C ALA A 160 11.98 -11.07 -20.85
N MET A 161 13.23 -10.87 -21.26
CA MET A 161 14.27 -10.31 -20.39
C MET A 161 13.91 -8.90 -19.92
N THR A 162 13.36 -8.04 -20.78
CA THR A 162 12.90 -6.70 -20.41
C THR A 162 11.74 -6.75 -19.42
N VAL A 163 10.75 -7.61 -19.66
CA VAL A 163 9.63 -7.84 -18.73
C VAL A 163 10.15 -8.30 -17.35
N LEU A 164 11.05 -9.28 -17.33
CA LEU A 164 11.65 -9.76 -16.07
C LEU A 164 12.47 -8.68 -15.37
N ALA A 165 13.21 -7.85 -16.11
CA ALA A 165 13.97 -6.75 -15.52
C ALA A 165 13.06 -5.75 -14.82
N GLY A 166 11.93 -5.38 -15.42
CA GLY A 166 10.95 -4.47 -14.83
C GLY A 166 10.38 -5.00 -13.51
N VAL A 167 9.88 -6.23 -13.51
CA VAL A 167 9.33 -6.83 -12.28
C VAL A 167 10.41 -7.08 -11.22
N ARG A 168 11.62 -7.52 -11.60
CA ARG A 168 12.72 -7.72 -10.66
C ARG A 168 13.14 -6.41 -10.01
N GLN A 169 13.19 -5.32 -10.77
CA GLN A 169 13.47 -4.00 -10.21
C GLN A 169 12.39 -3.58 -9.20
N ALA A 170 11.12 -3.91 -9.42
CA ALA A 170 10.07 -3.61 -8.45
C ALA A 170 10.18 -4.44 -7.15
N THR A 171 10.68 -5.69 -7.23
CA THR A 171 10.69 -6.61 -6.08
C THR A 171 12.04 -6.81 -5.41
N HIS A 172 13.16 -6.34 -5.98
CA HIS A 172 14.51 -6.70 -5.52
C HIS A 172 14.84 -6.32 -4.06
N MET A 173 14.22 -5.25 -3.54
CA MET A 173 14.45 -4.76 -2.17
C MET A 173 13.50 -5.36 -1.13
N ILE A 174 12.53 -6.19 -1.54
CA ILE A 174 11.61 -6.83 -0.60
C ILE A 174 12.42 -7.71 0.34
N ALA A 175 12.33 -7.47 1.64
CA ALA A 175 13.07 -8.21 2.65
C ALA A 175 12.39 -9.54 3.02
N ASP A 176 13.18 -10.44 3.60
CA ASP A 176 12.62 -11.58 4.32
C ASP A 176 11.95 -11.09 5.61
N HIS A 177 10.90 -11.81 6.02
CA HIS A 177 10.22 -11.50 7.29
C HIS A 177 11.18 -11.79 8.46
N ASP A 178 11.45 -10.78 9.27
CA ASP A 178 12.16 -10.97 10.53
C ASP A 178 11.21 -11.61 11.57
N PRO A 179 11.47 -12.85 12.02
CA PRO A 179 10.57 -13.56 12.94
C PRO A 179 10.46 -12.90 14.32
N ARG A 180 11.32 -11.93 14.64
CA ARG A 180 11.23 -11.14 15.88
C ARG A 180 10.18 -10.04 15.82
N LEU A 181 9.70 -9.67 14.63
CA LEU A 181 8.65 -8.69 14.46
C LEU A 181 7.29 -9.37 14.17
N PRO A 182 6.21 -8.91 14.81
CA PRO A 182 4.87 -9.38 14.46
C PRO A 182 4.52 -8.94 13.04
N ARG A 183 3.69 -9.74 12.39
CA ARG A 183 3.07 -9.35 11.11
C ARG A 183 2.01 -8.29 11.36
N VAL A 184 2.02 -7.22 10.56
CA VAL A 184 1.08 -6.10 10.67
C VAL A 184 0.19 -6.05 9.42
N SER A 185 -1.12 -6.02 9.62
CA SER A 185 -2.14 -5.90 8.57
C SER A 185 -2.82 -4.54 8.69
N ILE A 186 -2.89 -3.81 7.58
CA ILE A 186 -3.58 -2.53 7.48
C ILE A 186 -5.08 -2.72 7.72
N ALA A 187 -5.68 -3.75 7.13
CA ALA A 187 -7.10 -4.04 7.29
C ALA A 187 -7.46 -4.33 8.76
N ARG A 188 -6.63 -5.12 9.47
CA ARG A 188 -6.83 -5.40 10.90
C ARG A 188 -6.62 -4.17 11.77
N TRP A 189 -5.60 -3.37 11.49
CA TRP A 189 -5.36 -2.12 12.21
C TRP A 189 -6.54 -1.14 12.06
N LEU A 190 -7.01 -0.92 10.83
CA LEU A 190 -8.17 -0.07 10.57
C LEU A 190 -9.42 -0.56 11.30
N GLY A 191 -9.64 -1.87 11.37
CA GLY A 191 -10.73 -2.48 12.15
C GLY A 191 -10.55 -2.45 13.67
N GLY A 192 -9.38 -2.08 14.17
CA GLY A 192 -9.04 -2.03 15.59
C GLY A 192 -9.35 -0.68 16.28
N PRO A 193 -8.78 -0.44 17.48
CA PRO A 193 -8.94 0.83 18.20
C PRO A 193 -8.33 2.02 17.45
N ALA A 194 -9.04 3.15 17.41
CA ALA A 194 -8.58 4.41 16.81
C ALA A 194 -7.34 5.01 17.50
N THR A 195 -7.10 4.62 18.76
CA THR A 195 -6.03 5.13 19.60
C THR A 195 -4.66 4.57 19.24
N ILE A 196 -4.60 3.54 18.38
CA ILE A 196 -3.36 2.91 17.93
C ILE A 196 -2.90 3.59 16.63
N ILE A 197 -1.69 4.15 16.65
CA ILE A 197 -1.09 4.78 15.47
C ILE A 197 -0.31 3.73 14.68
N LEU A 198 -0.42 3.77 13.35
CA LEU A 198 0.40 2.95 12.47
C LEU A 198 1.61 3.75 11.99
N PHE A 199 2.80 3.30 12.33
CA PHE A 199 4.03 3.82 11.77
C PHE A 199 4.50 2.97 10.59
N VAL A 200 5.04 3.61 9.57
CA VAL A 200 5.63 2.96 8.39
C VAL A 200 7.04 3.48 8.20
N ALA A 201 8.04 2.62 8.43
CA ALA A 201 9.42 2.98 8.21
C ALA A 201 9.71 3.14 6.72
N VAL A 202 10.23 4.31 6.34
CA VAL A 202 10.66 4.60 4.98
C VAL A 202 12.16 4.33 4.89
N PRO A 203 12.61 3.35 4.08
CA PRO A 203 14.03 3.10 3.90
C PRO A 203 14.69 4.20 3.06
N ASP A 204 15.98 4.47 3.31
CA ASP A 204 16.78 5.45 2.55
C ASP A 204 16.79 5.17 1.04
N ALA A 205 16.80 3.89 0.67
CA ALA A 205 16.70 3.46 -0.71
C ALA A 205 15.23 3.39 -1.14
N PRO A 206 14.84 4.02 -2.26
CA PRO A 206 13.45 4.02 -2.70
C PRO A 206 12.98 2.60 -3.00
N THR A 207 11.88 2.18 -2.36
CA THR A 207 11.24 0.89 -2.61
C THR A 207 9.84 1.09 -3.16
N ARG A 208 9.41 0.16 -4.03
CA ARG A 208 8.02 0.13 -4.53
C ARG A 208 7.02 -0.30 -3.47
N GLU A 209 7.51 -0.94 -2.41
CA GLU A 209 6.69 -1.40 -1.29
C GLU A 209 6.06 -0.23 -0.51
N ILE A 210 6.76 0.89 -0.32
CA ILE A 210 6.18 2.09 0.31
C ILE A 210 4.99 2.63 -0.46
N ALA A 211 5.09 2.71 -1.79
CA ALA A 211 3.99 3.13 -2.65
C ALA A 211 2.81 2.15 -2.57
N ALA A 212 3.10 0.84 -2.51
CA ALA A 212 2.07 -0.19 -2.33
C ALA A 212 1.38 -0.13 -0.97
N ILE A 213 2.11 0.19 0.11
CA ILE A 213 1.54 0.40 1.44
C ILE A 213 0.61 1.62 1.46
N ARG A 214 1.00 2.73 0.83
CA ARG A 214 0.14 3.92 0.70
C ARG A 214 -1.14 3.62 -0.07
N ALA A 215 -1.03 2.99 -1.23
CA ALA A 215 -2.20 2.58 -2.01
C ALA A 215 -3.12 1.65 -1.21
N SER A 216 -2.54 0.70 -0.46
CA SER A 216 -3.31 -0.22 0.39
C SER A 216 -4.02 0.51 1.54
N LEU A 217 -3.39 1.52 2.16
CA LEU A 217 -4.03 2.39 3.15
C LEU A 217 -5.27 3.09 2.57
N ASP A 218 -5.16 3.66 1.37
CA ASP A 218 -6.26 4.34 0.70
C ASP A 218 -7.40 3.40 0.33
N ASP A 219 -7.07 2.25 -0.27
CA ASP A 219 -8.05 1.24 -0.66
C ASP A 219 -8.80 0.71 0.56
N HIS A 220 -8.09 0.39 1.64
CA HIS A 220 -8.73 -0.10 2.85
C HIS A 220 -9.50 1.00 3.60
N ALA A 221 -9.05 2.25 3.57
CA ALA A 221 -9.82 3.38 4.08
C ALA A 221 -11.15 3.54 3.33
N MET A 222 -11.11 3.48 1.99
CA MET A 222 -12.30 3.51 1.15
C MET A 222 -13.26 2.36 1.49
N LEU A 223 -12.75 1.12 1.61
CA LEU A 223 -13.54 -0.05 1.98
C LEU A 223 -14.14 0.04 3.39
N ALA A 224 -13.41 0.66 4.32
CA ALA A 224 -13.86 0.95 5.68
C ALA A 224 -14.79 2.18 5.77
N ARG A 225 -15.06 2.86 4.66
CA ARG A 225 -15.85 4.11 4.55
C ARG A 225 -15.26 5.27 5.36
N LEU A 226 -13.94 5.28 5.50
CA LEU A 226 -13.20 6.41 6.06
C LEU A 226 -12.96 7.44 4.96
N ARG A 227 -13.01 8.73 5.31
CA ARG A 227 -12.52 9.77 4.39
C ARG A 227 -10.99 9.79 4.49
N ALA A 228 -10.30 9.49 3.41
CA ALA A 228 -8.85 9.67 3.33
C ALA A 228 -8.53 11.17 3.28
N GLY A 229 -7.75 11.64 4.26
CA GLY A 229 -7.15 12.96 4.29
C GLY A 229 -5.65 12.81 4.09
N HIS A 230 -5.18 13.10 2.89
CA HIS A 230 -3.76 13.30 2.63
C HIS A 230 -3.40 14.73 2.94
N THR A 231 -2.23 14.96 3.52
CA THR A 231 -1.58 16.27 3.47
C THR A 231 -0.93 16.47 2.09
N ASP A 232 -1.67 16.21 1.02
CA ASP A 232 -1.36 16.87 -0.25
C ASP A 232 -1.94 18.27 -0.14
N HIS A 233 -1.12 19.28 -0.44
CA HIS A 233 -1.52 20.68 -0.44
C HIS A 233 -2.78 20.91 -1.30
N ASP A 234 -3.96 20.93 -0.66
CA ASP A 234 -5.13 21.60 -1.21
C ASP A 234 -5.08 23.08 -0.80
N PRO A 235 -4.72 24.01 -1.71
CA PRO A 235 -4.74 25.43 -1.43
C PRO A 235 -6.16 25.97 -1.13
N ALA A 236 -7.22 25.17 -1.27
CA ALA A 236 -8.60 25.60 -1.06
C ALA A 236 -9.01 25.80 0.41
N HIS A 237 -8.23 25.36 1.40
CA HIS A 237 -8.59 25.54 2.82
C HIS A 237 -7.90 26.69 3.55
N ARG A 238 -7.10 27.52 2.86
CA ARG A 238 -6.70 28.85 3.39
C ARG A 238 -7.64 29.94 2.88
N ARG A 239 -8.85 30.01 3.45
CA ARG A 239 -9.66 31.22 3.59
C ARG A 239 -10.97 30.86 4.28
N GLU A 240 -10.96 31.00 5.60
CA GLU A 240 -12.03 31.62 6.41
C GLU A 240 -11.61 31.51 7.88
N ALA A 241 -10.67 32.37 8.24
CA ALA A 241 -10.42 32.86 9.60
C ALA A 241 -10.08 34.35 9.48
#